data_AF-X6LFP1-F1
#
_entry.id   AF-X6LFP1-F1
#
_cell.length_a   1.000
_cell.length_b   1.000
_cell.length_c   1.000
_cell.angle_alpha   90.00
_cell.angle_beta   90.00
_cell.angle_gamma   90.00
#
_symmetry.space_group_name_H-M   'P 1'
#
loop_
_entity.id
_entity.type
_entity.pdbx_description
1 polymer ?
#
loop_
_entity_poly.entity_id
_entity_poly.type
_entity_poly.pdbx_seq_one_letter_code
_entity_poly.pdbx_strand_id
1 'polypeptide(L)'
;MEGSDRTEYVMTRPYRAPEVMLSPKQYDSPVDMWAFGCVVAEMITRQVLFNGENYYKTLEMHFELLGCPQLEWITHTDGLAWVKEKKFHEKKGKPFAELFPTASKEAQDFLSKLLIMDPNQRMEASQSLKHPYFTSIRKRETEVLVFSFASHLL
;
A
#
# COMPACT_ATOMS: atom_id res chain seq x y z
N MET A 1 38.74 11.82 5.69
CA MET A 1 38.14 13.14 5.95
C MET A 1 37.17 13.39 4.81
N GLU A 2 35.95 12.89 4.98
CA GLU A 2 34.79 13.60 5.58
C GLU A 2 33.98 14.33 4.51
N GLY A 3 32.82 13.75 4.26
CA GLY A 3 31.71 14.30 3.47
C GLY A 3 30.45 13.58 3.93
N SER A 4 30.18 13.64 5.24
CA SER A 4 28.93 13.20 5.84
C SER A 4 27.83 14.16 5.39
N ASP A 5 27.17 13.83 4.29
CA ASP A 5 25.93 14.51 3.95
C ASP A 5 24.76 13.87 4.72
N ARG A 6 24.00 14.75 5.35
CA ARG A 6 23.21 14.47 6.54
C ARG A 6 21.81 14.00 6.18
N THR A 7 21.35 12.96 6.88
CA THR A 7 19.94 12.65 7.20
C THR A 7 18.92 12.63 6.05
N GLU A 8 18.84 11.54 5.29
CA GLU A 8 17.71 11.33 4.38
C GLU A 8 16.60 10.50 5.06
N TYR A 9 15.74 11.23 5.77
CA TYR A 9 14.35 10.92 6.10
C TYR A 9 14.04 9.59 6.82
N VAL A 10 14.11 9.64 8.15
CA VAL A 10 13.56 8.64 9.09
C VAL A 10 12.02 8.68 9.03
N MET A 11 11.46 8.14 7.95
CA MET A 11 10.11 7.59 7.95
C MET A 11 10.23 6.10 8.18
N THR A 12 9.16 5.49 8.70
CA THR A 12 9.08 4.05 8.85
C THR A 12 8.97 3.40 7.46
N ARG A 13 10.14 3.16 6.84
CA ARG A 13 10.35 2.63 5.47
C ARG A 13 9.43 1.48 5.06
N PRO A 14 9.08 0.51 5.95
CA PRO A 14 8.25 -0.63 5.56
C PRO A 14 6.81 -0.32 5.14
N TYR A 15 6.30 0.88 5.44
CA TYR A 15 4.91 1.27 5.15
C TYR A 15 4.80 2.26 3.99
N ARG A 16 5.90 2.58 3.30
CA ARG A 16 5.91 3.55 2.22
C ARG A 16 5.40 2.91 0.92
N ALA A 17 4.39 3.53 0.31
CA ALA A 17 3.76 3.02 -0.91
C ALA A 17 4.68 3.11 -2.14
N PRO A 18 4.48 2.27 -3.17
CA PRO A 18 5.37 2.22 -4.33
C PRO A 18 5.36 3.51 -5.16
N GLU A 19 4.23 4.21 -5.25
CA GLU A 19 4.07 5.45 -6.00
C GLU A 19 4.91 6.62 -5.46
N VAL A 20 5.38 6.55 -4.21
CA VAL A 20 6.22 7.61 -3.63
C VAL A 20 7.50 7.84 -4.43
N MET A 21 8.05 6.79 -5.05
CA MET A 21 9.19 6.92 -5.97
C MET A 21 8.82 6.72 -7.44
N LEU A 22 7.77 5.96 -7.73
CA LEU A 22 7.41 5.62 -9.10
C LEU A 22 6.47 6.65 -9.75
N SER A 23 5.75 7.44 -8.95
CA SER A 23 4.82 8.49 -9.40
C SER A 23 4.66 9.62 -8.38
N PRO A 24 5.72 10.39 -8.08
CA PRO A 24 5.70 11.37 -6.98
C PRO A 24 4.68 12.51 -7.15
N LYS A 25 4.14 12.73 -8.36
CA LYS A 25 3.11 13.73 -8.63
C LYS A 25 1.68 13.29 -8.26
N GLN A 26 1.48 12.02 -7.88
CA GLN A 26 0.18 11.42 -7.54
C GLN A 26 0.13 11.01 -6.05
N TYR A 27 0.77 11.79 -5.17
CA TYR A 27 0.79 11.55 -3.73
C TYR A 27 -0.44 12.18 -3.07
N ASP A 28 -1.46 11.37 -2.80
CA ASP A 28 -2.71 11.75 -2.15
C ASP A 28 -3.23 10.55 -1.31
N SER A 29 -4.46 10.60 -0.81
CA SER A 29 -5.13 9.60 0.04
C SER A 29 -4.78 8.11 -0.20
N PRO A 30 -4.56 7.60 -1.44
CA PRO A 30 -4.11 6.21 -1.63
C PRO A 30 -2.84 5.79 -0.89
N VAL A 31 -1.86 6.67 -0.64
CA VAL A 31 -0.62 6.30 0.09
C VAL A 31 -0.92 5.86 1.52
N ASP A 32 -1.89 6.50 2.16
CA ASP A 32 -2.32 6.12 3.51
C ASP A 32 -3.02 4.75 3.50
N MET A 33 -3.76 4.45 2.44
CA MET A 33 -4.42 3.15 2.28
C MET A 33 -3.41 2.00 2.11
N TRP A 34 -2.26 2.25 1.46
CA TRP A 34 -1.16 1.28 1.41
C TRP A 34 -0.57 1.03 2.79
N ALA A 35 -0.21 2.11 3.50
CA ALA A 35 0.35 2.02 4.84
C ALA A 35 -0.61 1.27 5.78
N PHE A 36 -1.91 1.52 5.66
CA PHE A 36 -2.94 0.80 6.39
C PHE A 36 -2.94 -0.70 6.06
N GLY A 37 -2.86 -1.07 4.77
CA GLY A 37 -2.72 -2.47 4.36
C GLY A 37 -1.50 -3.15 4.98
N CYS A 38 -0.35 -2.47 4.99
CA CYS A 38 0.87 -2.98 5.62
C CYS A 38 0.69 -3.18 7.14
N VAL A 39 0.06 -2.24 7.84
CA VAL A 39 -0.22 -2.36 9.28
C VAL A 39 -1.18 -3.50 9.57
N VAL A 40 -2.26 -3.66 8.79
CA VAL A 40 -3.21 -4.77 8.95
C VAL A 40 -2.52 -6.11 8.72
N ALA A 41 -1.69 -6.22 7.69
CA ALA A 41 -0.90 -7.41 7.42
C ALA A 41 0.02 -7.74 8.60
N GLU A 42 0.75 -6.75 9.12
CA GLU A 42 1.64 -6.91 10.27
C GLU A 42 0.90 -7.28 11.56
N MET A 43 -0.30 -6.74 11.80
CA MET A 43 -1.11 -7.15 12.96
C MET A 43 -1.49 -8.63 12.90
N ILE A 44 -1.75 -9.15 11.70
CA ILE A 44 -2.13 -10.55 11.48
C ILE A 44 -0.91 -11.48 11.58
N THR A 45 0.21 -11.11 10.94
CA THR A 45 1.40 -11.97 10.85
C THR A 45 2.37 -11.78 12.02
N ARG A 46 2.22 -10.69 12.78
CA ARG A 46 3.18 -10.19 13.78
C ARG A 46 4.57 -9.92 13.19
N GLN A 47 4.65 -9.70 11.89
CA GLN A 47 5.88 -9.45 11.16
C GLN A 47 5.70 -8.33 10.15
N VAL A 48 6.71 -7.47 10.04
CA VAL A 48 6.77 -6.42 9.03
C VAL A 48 6.73 -7.03 7.63
N LEU A 49 5.74 -6.66 6.83
CA LEU A 49 5.50 -7.27 5.52
C LEU A 49 6.62 -6.95 4.50
N PHE A 50 7.05 -5.69 4.43
CA PHE A 50 8.06 -5.22 3.47
C PHE A 50 9.31 -4.70 4.18
N ASN A 51 10.08 -5.60 4.77
CA ASN A 51 11.25 -5.27 5.57
C ASN A 51 12.55 -5.16 4.75
N GLY A 52 12.57 -4.29 3.74
CA GLY A 52 13.75 -4.04 2.92
C GLY A 52 14.83 -3.22 3.63
N GLU A 53 16.10 -3.52 3.37
CA GLU A 53 17.26 -2.82 3.96
C GLU A 53 17.33 -1.33 3.57
N ASN A 54 16.86 -1.03 2.37
CA ASN A 54 16.73 0.30 1.80
C ASN A 54 15.47 0.37 0.94
N TYR A 55 15.14 1.57 0.45
CA TYR A 55 13.88 1.76 -0.27
C TYR A 55 13.80 0.93 -1.56
N TYR A 56 14.89 0.79 -2.32
CA TYR A 56 14.90 -0.06 -3.51
C TYR A 56 14.59 -1.51 -3.15
N LYS A 57 15.19 -2.04 -2.08
CA LYS A 57 14.89 -3.40 -1.58
C LYS A 57 13.45 -3.56 -1.13
N THR A 58 12.88 -2.58 -0.43
CA THR A 58 11.44 -2.59 -0.08
C THR A 58 10.57 -2.62 -1.34
N LEU A 59 10.92 -1.83 -2.36
CA LEU A 59 10.20 -1.79 -3.63
C LEU A 59 10.34 -3.10 -4.43
N GLU A 60 11.52 -3.72 -4.44
CA GLU A 60 11.71 -5.07 -5.01
C GLU A 60 10.77 -6.08 -4.34
N MET A 61 10.67 -6.06 -3.00
CA MET A 61 9.73 -6.93 -2.27
C MET A 61 8.27 -6.68 -2.68
N HIS A 62 7.86 -5.42 -2.92
CA HIS A 62 6.51 -5.12 -3.42
C HIS A 62 6.22 -5.88 -4.73
N PHE A 63 7.12 -5.79 -5.71
CA PHE A 63 6.96 -6.47 -6.99
C PHE A 63 7.06 -7.99 -6.89
N GLU A 64 7.94 -8.51 -6.04
CA GLU A 64 8.10 -9.95 -5.85
C GLU A 64 6.87 -10.61 -5.21
N LEU A 65 6.28 -9.93 -4.22
CA LEU A 65 5.14 -10.47 -3.47
C LEU A 65 3.81 -10.22 -4.17
N LEU A 66 3.62 -9.04 -4.76
CA LEU A 66 2.32 -8.64 -5.31
C LEU A 66 2.24 -8.76 -6.83
N GLY A 67 3.37 -8.71 -7.54
CA GLY A 67 3.39 -8.62 -9.00
C GLY A 67 2.85 -7.28 -9.50
N CYS A 68 3.11 -6.95 -10.77
CA CYS A 68 2.59 -5.72 -11.37
C CYS A 68 2.70 -5.74 -12.91
N PRO A 69 1.79 -6.40 -13.64
CA PRO A 69 1.88 -6.46 -15.10
C PRO A 69 1.60 -5.12 -15.78
N GLN A 70 0.80 -4.25 -15.14
CA GLN A 70 0.43 -2.93 -15.64
C GLN A 70 1.35 -1.87 -15.05
N LEU A 71 1.98 -1.08 -15.91
CA LEU A 71 2.97 -0.06 -15.53
C LEU A 71 2.53 1.37 -15.86
N GLU A 72 1.32 1.55 -16.39
CA GLU A 72 0.78 2.82 -16.88
C GLU A 72 0.68 3.87 -15.77
N TRP A 73 0.55 3.43 -14.52
CA TRP A 73 0.52 4.29 -13.34
C TRP A 73 1.91 4.82 -12.94
N ILE A 74 3.00 4.31 -13.51
CA ILE A 74 4.39 4.75 -13.23
C ILE A 74 4.73 5.93 -14.15
N THR A 75 4.92 7.10 -13.56
CA THR A 75 5.19 8.36 -14.29
C THR A 75 6.64 8.81 -14.18
N HIS A 76 7.40 8.27 -13.23
CA HIS A 76 8.84 8.54 -13.09
C HIS A 76 9.64 7.73 -14.12
N THR A 77 10.35 8.42 -15.03
CA THR A 77 11.04 7.81 -16.17
C THR A 77 12.09 6.78 -15.76
N ASP A 78 12.95 7.13 -14.79
CA ASP A 78 14.03 6.24 -14.35
C ASP A 78 13.50 5.05 -13.56
N GLY A 79 12.39 5.28 -12.83
CA GLY A 79 11.69 4.22 -12.11
C GLY A 79 11.08 3.21 -13.08
N LEU A 80 10.43 3.69 -14.14
CA LEU A 80 9.88 2.84 -15.19
C LEU A 80 10.99 2.05 -15.93
N ALA A 81 12.12 2.70 -16.24
CA ALA A 81 13.25 2.04 -16.87
C ALA A 81 13.81 0.92 -15.98
N TRP A 82 14.00 1.18 -14.68
CA TRP A 82 14.44 0.19 -13.70
C TRP A 82 13.48 -1.00 -13.57
N VAL A 83 12.16 -0.75 -13.49
CA VAL A 83 11.13 -1.81 -13.44
C VAL A 83 11.16 -2.70 -14.68
N LYS A 84 11.38 -2.11 -15.86
CA LYS A 84 11.50 -2.85 -17.12
C LYS A 84 12.79 -3.66 -17.19
N GLU A 85 13.92 -3.06 -16.84
CA GLU A 85 15.24 -3.73 -16.81
C GLU A 85 15.22 -4.96 -15.89
N LYS A 86 14.65 -4.81 -14.69
CA LYS A 86 14.52 -5.90 -13.72
C LYS A 86 13.41 -6.91 -14.05
N LYS A 87 12.63 -6.67 -15.11
CA LYS A 87 11.51 -7.51 -15.55
C LYS A 87 10.45 -7.73 -14.47
N PHE A 88 10.21 -6.75 -13.60
CA PHE A 88 9.20 -6.89 -12.55
C PHE A 88 7.77 -6.98 -13.11
N HIS A 89 7.54 -6.44 -14.31
CA HIS A 89 6.27 -6.57 -15.03
C HIS A 89 5.94 -8.02 -15.46
N GLU A 90 6.92 -8.92 -15.49
CA GLU A 90 6.70 -10.34 -15.77
C GLU A 90 6.33 -11.14 -14.50
N LYS A 91 6.42 -10.52 -13.32
CA LYS A 91 6.12 -11.17 -12.03
C LYS A 91 4.61 -11.19 -11.78
N LYS A 92 4.08 -12.37 -11.47
CA LYS A 92 2.64 -12.60 -11.23
C LYS A 92 2.18 -12.37 -9.79
N GLY A 93 3.10 -12.08 -8.87
CA GLY A 93 2.80 -12.03 -7.43
C GLY A 93 2.43 -13.39 -6.86
N LYS A 94 2.18 -13.41 -5.55
CA LYS A 94 1.72 -14.58 -4.81
C LYS A 94 0.25 -14.40 -4.43
N PRO A 95 -0.56 -15.48 -4.43
CA PRO A 95 -1.91 -15.41 -3.91
C PRO A 95 -1.92 -14.96 -2.44
N PHE A 96 -2.88 -14.13 -2.04
CA PHE A 96 -3.00 -13.66 -0.65
C PHE A 96 -3.22 -14.79 0.36
N ALA A 97 -3.77 -15.93 -0.09
CA ALA A 97 -3.87 -17.14 0.73
C ALA A 97 -2.51 -17.78 1.03
N GLU A 98 -1.52 -17.62 0.15
CA GLU A 98 -0.14 -18.05 0.39
C GLU A 98 0.62 -17.05 1.27
N LEU A 99 0.40 -15.74 1.04
CA LEU A 99 1.04 -14.68 1.82
C LEU A 99 0.53 -14.64 3.28
N PHE A 100 -0.76 -14.90 3.47
CA PHE A 100 -1.44 -14.78 4.77
C PHE A 100 -2.23 -16.05 5.11
N PRO A 101 -1.57 -17.21 5.26
CA PRO A 101 -2.24 -18.50 5.42
C PRO A 101 -3.05 -18.62 6.72
N THR A 102 -2.70 -17.82 7.73
CA THR A 102 -3.39 -17.76 9.03
C THR A 102 -4.55 -16.77 9.06
N ALA A 103 -4.70 -15.93 8.03
CA ALA A 103 -5.74 -14.92 7.95
C ALA A 103 -7.07 -15.54 7.49
N SER A 104 -8.20 -14.95 7.92
CA SER A 104 -9.52 -15.33 7.39
C SER A 104 -9.64 -14.97 5.90
N LYS A 105 -10.63 -15.53 5.21
CA LYS A 105 -10.87 -15.21 3.79
C LYS A 105 -11.22 -13.75 3.59
N GLU A 106 -11.97 -13.16 4.50
CA GLU A 106 -12.33 -11.74 4.51
C GLU A 106 -11.10 -10.86 4.74
N ALA A 107 -10.15 -11.29 5.57
CA ALA A 107 -8.90 -10.58 5.79
C ALA A 107 -7.97 -10.63 4.57
N GLN A 108 -7.84 -11.81 3.95
CA GLN A 108 -7.09 -12.00 2.70
C GLN A 108 -7.66 -11.12 1.58
N ASP A 109 -8.99 -11.12 1.45
CA ASP A 109 -9.72 -10.31 0.46
C ASP A 109 -9.66 -8.80 0.77
N PHE A 110 -9.60 -8.42 2.04
CA PHE A 110 -9.41 -7.03 2.42
C PHE A 110 -8.01 -6.53 2.06
N LEU A 111 -6.99 -7.29 2.44
CA LEU A 111 -5.59 -6.98 2.14
C LEU A 111 -5.33 -6.93 0.63
N SER A 112 -5.96 -7.80 -0.16
CA SER A 112 -5.79 -7.80 -1.63
C SER A 112 -6.31 -6.55 -2.32
N LYS A 113 -7.26 -5.83 -1.69
CA LYS A 113 -7.79 -4.56 -2.21
C LYS A 113 -7.05 -3.33 -1.68
N LEU A 114 -6.28 -3.46 -0.59
CA LEU A 114 -5.42 -2.40 -0.05
C LEU A 114 -4.00 -2.44 -0.63
N LEU A 115 -3.43 -3.64 -0.77
CA LEU A 115 -2.06 -3.85 -1.24
C LEU A 115 -2.04 -4.03 -2.76
N ILE A 116 -2.54 -3.01 -3.47
CA ILE A 116 -2.50 -2.91 -4.94
C ILE A 116 -1.42 -1.91 -5.34
N MET A 117 -0.60 -2.30 -6.32
CA MET A 117 0.54 -1.50 -6.80
C MET A 117 0.11 -0.19 -7.46
N ASP A 118 -0.91 -0.23 -8.31
CA ASP A 118 -1.52 0.97 -8.90
C ASP A 118 -2.38 1.69 -7.84
N PRO A 119 -2.01 2.92 -7.43
CA PRO A 119 -2.76 3.66 -6.41
C PRO A 119 -4.21 3.97 -6.83
N ASN A 120 -4.50 4.07 -8.14
CA ASN A 120 -5.84 4.40 -8.64
C ASN A 120 -6.84 3.24 -8.52
N GLN A 121 -6.32 2.02 -8.31
CA GLN A 121 -7.13 0.81 -8.13
C GLN A 121 -7.27 0.41 -6.66
N ARG A 122 -6.60 1.14 -5.75
CA ARG A 122 -6.57 0.84 -4.32
C ARG A 122 -7.90 1.24 -3.66
N MET A 123 -8.39 0.40 -2.75
CA MET A 123 -9.61 0.68 -2.00
C MET A 123 -9.49 1.96 -1.19
N GLU A 124 -10.52 2.79 -1.22
CA GLU A 124 -10.61 4.00 -0.42
C GLU A 124 -10.96 3.71 1.05
N ALA A 125 -10.66 4.66 1.94
CA ALA A 125 -11.05 4.58 3.35
C ALA A 125 -12.57 4.40 3.54
N SER A 126 -13.37 5.14 2.76
CA SER A 126 -14.84 5.11 2.78
C SER A 126 -15.41 3.72 2.43
N GLN A 127 -14.73 3.01 1.53
CA GLN A 127 -15.05 1.66 1.11
C GLN A 127 -14.56 0.64 2.14
N SER A 128 -13.38 0.87 2.72
CA SER A 128 -12.77 0.01 3.74
C SER A 128 -13.65 -0.17 4.96
N LEU A 129 -14.26 0.91 5.46
CA LEU A 129 -15.21 0.87 6.58
C LEU A 129 -16.44 -0.02 6.32
N LYS A 130 -16.80 -0.21 5.05
CA LYS A 130 -17.94 -1.04 4.63
C LYS A 130 -17.54 -2.49 4.32
N HIS A 131 -16.25 -2.82 4.36
CA HIS A 131 -15.76 -4.12 3.98
C HIS A 131 -16.26 -5.23 4.93
N PRO A 132 -16.58 -6.44 4.42
CA PRO A 132 -17.02 -7.57 5.24
C PRO A 132 -16.10 -7.89 6.43
N TYR A 133 -14.80 -7.63 6.29
CA TYR A 133 -13.79 -7.81 7.34
C TYR A 133 -14.13 -7.11 8.67
N PHE A 134 -14.82 -5.95 8.62
CA PHE A 134 -15.18 -5.19 9.83
C PHE A 134 -16.62 -5.42 10.32
N THR A 135 -17.41 -6.27 9.65
CA THR A 135 -18.85 -6.43 9.93
C THR A 135 -19.17 -6.72 11.40
N SER A 136 -18.32 -7.51 12.08
CA SER A 136 -18.52 -7.92 13.47
C SER A 136 -18.29 -6.80 14.49
N ILE A 137 -17.53 -5.76 14.14
CA ILE A 137 -17.18 -4.66 15.05
C ILE A 137 -17.73 -3.30 14.61
N ARG A 138 -18.29 -3.23 13.40
CA ARG A 138 -18.78 -1.99 12.78
C ARG A 138 -19.95 -1.40 13.58
N LYS A 139 -19.75 -0.19 14.10
CA LYS A 139 -20.79 0.62 14.75
C LYS A 139 -21.11 1.84 13.89
N ARG A 140 -22.14 1.74 13.05
CA ARG A 140 -22.52 2.79 12.08
C ARG A 140 -22.69 4.17 12.71
N GLU A 141 -23.17 4.23 13.95
CA GLU A 141 -23.39 5.46 14.72
C GLU A 141 -22.09 6.23 15.03
N THR A 142 -20.94 5.55 14.99
CA THR A 142 -19.61 6.15 15.24
C THR A 142 -18.89 6.56 13.96
N GLU A 143 -19.43 6.21 12.78
CA GLU A 143 -18.85 6.55 11.48
C GLU A 143 -19.28 7.97 11.07
N VAL A 144 -18.63 8.99 11.62
CA VAL A 144 -18.86 10.38 11.20
C VAL A 144 -18.14 10.64 9.88
N LEU A 145 -18.88 10.62 8.76
CA LEU A 145 -18.36 11.11 7.49
C LEU A 145 -18.33 12.64 7.55
N VAL A 146 -17.13 13.21 7.41
CA VAL A 146 -16.88 14.67 7.55
C VAL A 146 -17.73 15.52 6.59
N PHE A 147 -18.30 14.92 5.54
CA PHE A 147 -19.25 15.57 4.62
C PHE A 147 -20.57 16.01 5.26
N SER A 148 -20.92 15.55 6.47
CA SER A 148 -22.16 15.95 7.14
C SER A 148 -22.13 17.36 7.77
N PHE A 149 -20.97 18.02 7.84
CA PHE A 149 -20.86 19.37 8.43
C PHE A 149 -21.10 20.51 7.42
N ALA A 150 -21.11 20.23 6.11
CA ALA A 150 -21.29 21.26 5.08
C ALA A 150 -22.77 21.71 4.91
N SER A 151 -23.73 20.96 5.47
CA SER A 151 -25.17 21.22 5.28
C SER A 151 -25.78 22.23 6.26
N HIS A 152 -24.99 22.82 7.17
CA HIS A 152 -25.46 23.77 8.19
C HIS A 152 -24.92 25.21 8.01
N LEU A 153 -24.32 25.51 6.85
CA LEU A 153 -23.89 26.86 6.49
C LEU A 153 -24.38 27.23 5.08
N LEU A 154 -25.70 27.19 4.87
CA LEU A 154 -26.43 28.00 3.90
C LEU A 154 -27.82 28.32 4.45
#